data_AF-A0A8T5AFW4-F1
#
_entry.id   AF-A0A8T5AFW4-F1
#
_cell.length_a   1.000
_cell.length_b   1.000
_cell.length_c   1.000
_cell.angle_alpha   90.00
_cell.angle_beta   90.00
_cell.angle_gamma   90.00
#
_symmetry.space_group_name_H-M   'P 1'
#
loop_
_entity.id
_entity.type
_entity.pdbx_description
1 polymer ?
#
loop_
_entity_poly.entity_id
_entity_poly.type
_entity_poly.pdbx_seq_one_letter_code
_entity_poly.pdbx_strand_id
1 'polypeptide(L)'
;MVTYFGVPRQKIPWFPTIAQDKCQGCGKCVEFCVHGVLKLKGNPPKAVVVKPYQCVIACSECADLCPEKAITFPDLKVVYDAMDQYWKGESQKEVHRVKKKRALSSSIRNEKFLNLQVDLLKALADPIRLKILRFLRSGEKCQCEIIPHLKRSQSTVSEHLQLLVDIGIVESRKDGRKIVYKIRMEEIMRILDNIDELTRDLFAHPKDRNAILTSK
;
A
#
# COMPACT_ATOMS: atom_id res chain seq x y z
N MET A 1 -8.53 2.03 20.71
CA MET A 1 -7.39 1.09 20.67
C MET A 1 -6.62 1.41 19.39
N VAL A 2 -5.30 1.65 19.46
CA VAL A 2 -4.52 2.00 18.25
C VAL A 2 -4.39 0.75 17.38
N THR A 3 -4.75 0.88 16.11
CA THR A 3 -4.71 -0.19 15.11
C THR A 3 -3.82 0.19 13.95
N TYR A 4 -3.25 -0.80 13.27
CA TYR A 4 -2.49 -0.65 12.03
C TYR A 4 -3.08 -1.59 10.99
N PHE A 5 -3.64 -1.05 9.92
CA PHE A 5 -4.44 -1.78 8.94
C PHE A 5 -5.52 -2.69 9.58
N GLY A 6 -6.22 -2.17 10.60
CA GLY A 6 -7.27 -2.93 11.31
C GLY A 6 -6.75 -3.96 12.33
N VAL A 7 -5.45 -4.21 12.39
CA VAL A 7 -4.84 -5.11 13.38
C VAL A 7 -4.51 -4.33 14.66
N PRO A 8 -4.92 -4.78 15.87
CA PRO A 8 -4.54 -4.17 17.13
C PRO A 8 -3.02 -4.11 17.26
N ARG A 9 -2.48 -2.95 17.63
CA ARG A 9 -1.03 -2.71 17.66
C ARG A 9 -0.25 -3.70 18.54
N GLN A 10 -0.88 -4.23 19.60
CA GLN A 10 -0.32 -5.24 20.50
C GLN A 10 -0.09 -6.60 19.83
N LYS A 11 -0.74 -6.85 18.69
CA LYS A 11 -0.58 -8.07 17.89
C LYS A 11 0.54 -7.97 16.86
N ILE A 12 1.13 -6.78 16.68
CA ILE A 12 2.21 -6.54 15.73
C ILE A 12 3.53 -6.42 16.50
N PRO A 13 4.46 -7.37 16.39
CA PRO A 13 5.72 -7.35 17.11
C PRO A 13 6.75 -6.49 16.38
N TRP A 14 6.48 -5.18 16.27
CA TRP A 14 7.48 -4.20 15.83
C TRP A 14 7.88 -3.30 16.99
N PHE A 15 9.10 -3.42 17.49
CA PHE A 15 9.68 -2.53 18.50
C PHE A 15 11.18 -2.83 18.61
N PRO A 16 11.98 -1.87 19.06
CA PRO A 16 13.42 -2.08 19.21
C PRO A 16 13.72 -3.14 20.29
N THR A 17 14.81 -3.87 20.13
CA THR A 17 15.47 -4.66 21.17
C THR A 17 16.85 -4.07 21.41
N ILE A 18 17.28 -3.98 22.67
CA ILE A 18 18.52 -3.29 23.05
C ILE A 18 19.48 -4.27 23.73
N ALA A 19 20.62 -4.51 23.09
CA ALA A 19 21.75 -5.25 23.64
C ALA A 19 22.40 -4.43 24.76
N GLN A 20 22.13 -4.81 26.02
CA GLN A 20 22.55 -4.03 27.19
C GLN A 20 24.06 -4.05 27.41
N ASP A 21 24.73 -5.11 27.01
CA ASP A 21 26.19 -5.24 26.99
C ASP A 21 26.86 -4.20 26.07
N LYS A 22 26.24 -3.87 24.93
CA LYS A 22 26.72 -2.87 23.97
C LYS A 22 26.24 -1.45 24.26
N CYS A 23 25.16 -1.29 25.02
CA CYS A 23 24.60 0.03 25.29
C CYS A 23 25.48 0.84 26.24
N GLN A 24 26.10 1.90 25.73
CA GLN A 24 26.90 2.85 26.53
C GLN A 24 26.09 3.97 27.21
N GLY A 25 24.77 4.04 27.01
CA GLY A 25 23.94 5.00 27.73
C GLY A 25 23.88 6.44 27.17
N CYS A 26 24.36 6.69 25.95
CA CYS A 26 24.47 8.04 25.38
C CYS A 26 23.16 8.81 25.15
N GLY A 27 21.99 8.17 25.25
CA GLY A 27 20.69 8.87 25.19
C GLY A 27 20.16 9.27 23.81
N LYS A 28 20.95 9.29 22.74
CA LYS A 28 20.52 9.73 21.39
C LYS A 28 19.19 9.10 20.90
N CYS A 29 19.02 7.80 21.12
CA CYS A 29 17.80 7.08 20.76
C CYS A 29 16.56 7.51 21.56
N VAL A 30 16.75 7.96 22.80
CA VAL A 30 15.70 8.49 23.69
C VAL A 30 15.33 9.91 23.28
N GLU A 31 16.31 10.75 22.96
CA GLU A 31 16.10 12.14 22.51
C GLU A 31 15.31 12.20 21.21
N PHE A 32 15.63 11.31 20.26
CA PHE A 32 14.91 11.22 18.98
C PHE A 32 13.46 10.71 19.14
N CYS A 33 13.22 9.79 20.08
CA CYS A 33 11.95 9.06 20.14
C CYS A 33 10.83 9.88 20.79
N VAL A 34 10.17 10.74 20.01
CA VAL A 34 9.03 11.56 20.44
C VAL A 34 7.83 10.73 20.95
N HIS A 35 7.74 9.46 20.56
CA HIS A 35 6.72 8.53 21.04
C HIS A 35 7.02 7.96 22.44
N GLY A 36 8.19 8.27 23.02
CA GLY A 36 8.55 7.82 24.36
C GLY A 36 8.65 6.30 24.51
N VAL A 37 9.00 5.60 23.42
CA VAL A 37 9.22 4.14 23.41
C VAL A 37 10.44 3.78 24.27
N LEU A 38 11.44 4.65 24.29
CA LEU A 38 12.73 4.46 24.94
C LEU A 38 12.88 5.41 26.13
N LYS A 39 13.54 4.95 27.20
CA LYS A 39 14.00 5.78 28.33
C LYS A 39 15.37 5.32 28.81
N LEU A 40 16.11 6.21 29.47
CA LEU A 40 17.30 5.82 30.24
C LEU A 40 16.89 5.34 31.64
N LYS A 41 17.45 4.21 32.09
CA LYS A 41 17.30 3.69 33.46
C LYS A 41 18.61 3.08 33.97
N GLY A 42 18.76 3.04 35.29
CA GLY A 42 19.90 2.41 35.97
C GLY A 42 21.06 3.38 36.26
N ASN A 43 22.12 2.83 36.84
CA ASN A 43 23.37 3.52 37.11
C ASN A 43 24.56 2.58 36.82
N PRO A 44 25.32 2.78 35.72
CA PRO A 44 25.20 3.86 34.74
C PRO A 44 23.90 3.77 33.91
N PRO A 45 23.36 4.90 33.41
CA PRO A 45 22.08 4.92 32.70
C PRO A 45 22.17 4.18 31.37
N LYS A 46 21.30 3.20 31.13
CA LYS A 46 21.18 2.48 29.84
C LYS A 46 19.80 2.64 29.22
N ALA A 47 19.73 2.60 27.90
CA ALA A 47 18.48 2.69 27.18
C ALA A 47 17.66 1.42 27.38
N VAL A 48 16.37 1.59 27.70
CA VAL A 48 15.39 0.53 27.88
C VAL A 48 14.10 0.85 27.15
N VAL A 49 13.42 -0.18 26.66
CA VAL A 49 12.13 -0.07 25.99
C VAL A 49 11.03 -0.05 27.05
N VAL A 50 10.29 1.07 27.15
CA VAL A 50 9.23 1.26 28.14
C VAL A 50 7.82 1.19 27.54
N LYS A 51 7.67 1.53 26.26
CA LYS A 51 6.37 1.52 25.56
C LYS A 51 6.51 0.88 24.17
N PRO A 52 6.80 -0.44 24.10
CA PRO A 52 7.13 -1.12 22.85
C PRO A 52 6.09 -0.89 21.75
N TYR A 53 4.80 -1.00 22.10
CA TYR A 53 3.71 -0.86 21.15
C TYR A 53 3.37 0.60 20.75
N GLN A 54 4.12 1.60 21.23
CA GLN A 54 4.05 2.98 20.70
C GLN A 54 5.09 3.24 19.60
N CYS A 55 5.91 2.24 19.27
CA CYS A 55 6.85 2.33 18.16
C CYS A 55 6.10 2.36 16.82
N VAL A 56 6.48 3.28 15.94
CA VAL A 56 5.94 3.37 14.58
C VAL A 56 6.44 2.16 13.78
N ILE A 57 5.53 1.46 13.12
CA ILE A 57 5.85 0.26 12.35
C ILE A 57 6.74 0.65 11.16
N ALA A 58 7.80 -0.14 10.92
CA ALA A 58 8.87 0.09 9.94
C ALA A 58 9.83 1.26 10.23
N CYS A 59 9.65 2.01 11.32
CA CYS A 59 10.66 2.99 11.76
C CYS A 59 11.82 2.28 12.49
N SER A 60 13.06 2.51 12.04
CA SER A 60 14.29 1.97 12.62
C SER A 60 15.31 3.02 13.06
N GLU A 61 14.99 4.31 12.95
CA GLU A 61 15.95 5.42 13.09
C GLU A 61 16.77 5.40 14.38
N CYS A 62 16.19 4.94 15.50
CA CYS A 62 16.93 4.84 16.75
C CYS A 62 18.09 3.83 16.70
N ALA A 63 18.00 2.81 15.85
CA ALA A 63 19.09 1.89 15.56
C ALA A 63 20.17 2.54 14.70
N ASP A 64 19.77 3.34 13.71
CA ASP A 64 20.70 4.08 12.83
C ASP A 64 21.49 5.14 13.62
N LEU A 65 20.84 5.79 14.59
CA LEU A 65 21.46 6.75 15.51
C LEU A 65 22.33 6.10 16.60
N CYS A 66 22.29 4.78 16.77
CA CYS A 66 23.01 4.10 17.83
C CYS A 66 24.49 3.90 17.46
N PRO A 67 25.45 4.58 18.12
CA PRO A 67 26.87 4.48 17.77
C PRO A 67 27.41 3.05 17.94
N GLU A 68 26.92 2.33 18.94
CA GLU A 68 27.34 0.96 19.25
C GLU A 68 26.52 -0.11 18.50
N LYS A 69 25.57 0.32 17.65
CA LYS A 69 24.62 -0.57 16.95
C LYS A 69 23.94 -1.57 17.91
N ALA A 70 23.66 -1.11 19.13
CA ALA A 70 23.09 -1.91 20.20
C ALA A 70 21.59 -2.18 20.03
N ILE A 71 20.94 -1.49 19.09
CA ILE A 71 19.50 -1.57 18.88
C ILE A 71 19.22 -2.36 17.60
N THR A 72 18.34 -3.34 17.69
CA THR A 72 17.86 -4.13 16.55
C THR A 72 16.35 -4.12 16.48
N PHE A 73 15.82 -4.41 15.30
CA PHE A 73 14.39 -4.57 15.06
C PHE A 73 14.11 -5.97 14.50
N PRO A 74 12.89 -6.50 14.72
CA PRO A 74 12.42 -7.67 14.02
C PRO A 74 12.44 -7.46 12.50
N ASP A 75 12.58 -8.53 11.73
CA ASP A 75 12.41 -8.47 10.28
C ASP A 75 10.98 -8.06 9.93
N LEU A 76 10.79 -7.24 8.89
CA LEU A 76 9.46 -6.84 8.42
C LEU A 76 8.59 -8.05 8.06
N LYS A 77 9.19 -9.16 7.61
CA LYS A 77 8.50 -10.43 7.40
C LYS A 77 7.74 -10.89 8.65
N VAL A 78 8.30 -10.72 9.84
CA VAL A 78 7.65 -11.09 11.12
C VAL A 78 6.42 -10.23 11.37
N VAL A 79 6.46 -8.94 10.99
CA VAL A 79 5.30 -8.04 11.08
C VAL A 79 4.20 -8.50 10.14
N TYR A 80 4.54 -8.78 8.89
CA TYR A 80 3.57 -9.26 7.89
C TYR A 80 2.96 -10.61 8.30
N ASP A 81 3.78 -11.56 8.76
CA ASP A 81 3.32 -12.86 9.23
C ASP A 81 2.34 -12.72 10.42
N ALA A 82 2.62 -11.79 11.36
CA ALA A 82 1.74 -11.54 12.51
C ALA A 82 0.39 -10.90 12.10
N MET A 83 0.40 -9.98 11.14
CA MET A 83 -0.81 -9.37 10.58
C MET A 83 -1.65 -10.40 9.82
N ASP A 84 -1.01 -11.24 9.01
CA ASP A 84 -1.65 -12.34 8.28
C ASP A 84 -2.30 -13.36 9.24
N GLN A 85 -1.61 -13.75 10.31
CA GLN A 85 -2.19 -14.62 11.34
C GLN A 85 -3.41 -13.99 12.03
N TYR A 86 -3.36 -12.69 12.32
CA TYR A 86 -4.51 -11.98 12.91
C TYR A 86 -5.72 -12.00 11.99
N TRP A 87 -5.55 -11.61 10.72
CA TRP A 87 -6.63 -11.61 9.73
C TRP A 87 -7.15 -13.01 9.44
N LYS A 88 -6.28 -14.03 9.41
CA LYS A 88 -6.70 -15.44 9.33
C LYS A 88 -7.55 -15.84 10.52
N GLY A 89 -7.22 -15.38 11.73
CA GLY A 89 -7.98 -15.63 12.95
C GLY A 89 -9.35 -14.93 12.99
N GLU A 90 -9.45 -13.68 12.50
CA GLU A 90 -10.74 -13.00 12.33
C GLU A 90 -11.62 -13.67 11.27
N SER A 91 -11.02 -14.08 10.16
CA SER A 91 -11.70 -14.82 9.09
C SER A 91 -12.29 -16.15 9.59
N GLN A 92 -11.64 -16.83 10.54
CA GLN A 92 -12.15 -18.07 11.13
C GLN A 92 -13.40 -17.86 12.01
N LYS A 93 -13.54 -16.70 12.67
CA LYS A 93 -14.73 -16.37 13.48
C LYS A 93 -15.96 -16.13 12.60
N GLU A 94 -15.76 -15.59 11.41
CA GLU A 94 -16.82 -15.34 10.43
C GLU A 94 -17.22 -16.60 9.66
N VAL A 95 -16.25 -17.47 9.36
CA VAL A 95 -16.46 -18.74 8.64
C VAL A 95 -17.27 -19.77 9.45
N HIS A 96 -17.24 -19.75 10.79
CA HIS A 96 -18.09 -20.64 11.59
C HIS A 96 -19.60 -20.36 11.42
N ARG A 97 -19.97 -19.17 10.96
CA ARG A 97 -21.36 -18.76 10.70
C ARG A 97 -21.88 -19.19 9.31
N VAL A 98 -21.01 -19.61 8.39
CA VAL A 98 -21.35 -19.79 6.95
C VAL A 98 -21.00 -21.19 6.40
N LYS A 99 -20.60 -22.15 7.25
CA LYS A 99 -20.23 -23.52 6.82
C LYS A 99 -21.38 -24.28 6.13
N LYS A 100 -21.41 -24.26 4.78
CA LYS A 100 -21.60 -25.49 3.99
C LYS A 100 -21.14 -25.31 2.53
N LYS A 101 -20.25 -26.21 2.12
CA LYS A 101 -19.86 -26.63 0.75
C LYS A 101 -18.63 -25.96 0.07
N ARG A 102 -17.56 -26.74 0.23
CA ARG A 102 -16.57 -27.21 -0.76
C ARG A 102 -15.24 -26.46 -0.89
N ALA A 103 -14.21 -27.27 -0.65
CA ALA A 103 -12.80 -26.95 -0.50
C ALA A 103 -12.09 -26.90 -1.86
N LEU A 104 -11.36 -25.82 -2.08
CA LEU A 104 -10.22 -25.71 -2.99
C LEU A 104 -9.19 -24.81 -2.29
N SER A 105 -7.94 -25.26 -2.21
CA SER A 105 -6.95 -24.85 -1.20
C SER A 105 -6.72 -23.33 -1.12
N SER A 106 -6.73 -22.80 0.10
CA SER A 106 -6.63 -21.36 0.42
C SER A 106 -5.36 -20.70 -0.10
N SER A 107 -4.25 -21.44 -0.24
CA SER A 107 -2.98 -20.92 -0.78
C SER A 107 -3.08 -20.56 -2.27
N ILE A 108 -3.73 -21.39 -3.09
CA ILE A 108 -3.95 -21.12 -4.52
C ILE A 108 -4.89 -19.91 -4.68
N ARG A 109 -5.84 -19.74 -3.77
CA ARG A 109 -6.76 -18.60 -3.75
C ARG A 109 -6.04 -17.28 -3.47
N ASN A 110 -5.06 -17.27 -2.56
CA ASN A 110 -4.26 -16.09 -2.23
C ASN A 110 -3.30 -15.69 -3.36
N GLU A 111 -2.60 -16.64 -3.97
CA GLU A 111 -1.72 -16.33 -5.12
C GLU A 111 -2.54 -15.80 -6.31
N LYS A 112 -3.70 -16.42 -6.58
CA LYS A 112 -4.63 -15.93 -7.60
C LYS A 112 -5.15 -14.52 -7.28
N PHE A 113 -5.42 -14.23 -6.01
CA PHE A 113 -5.85 -12.89 -5.59
C PHE A 113 -4.74 -11.84 -5.74
N LEU A 114 -3.50 -12.18 -5.39
CA LEU A 114 -2.33 -11.33 -5.62
C LEU A 114 -2.09 -11.09 -7.11
N ASN A 115 -2.21 -12.13 -7.94
CA ASN A 115 -2.09 -11.98 -9.40
C ASN A 115 -3.18 -11.05 -9.96
N LEU A 116 -4.42 -11.16 -9.48
CA LEU A 116 -5.48 -10.22 -9.85
C LEU A 116 -5.18 -8.78 -9.42
N GLN A 117 -4.58 -8.57 -8.25
CA GLN A 117 -4.12 -7.24 -7.83
C GLN A 117 -3.02 -6.71 -8.75
N VAL A 118 -2.05 -7.55 -9.12
CA VAL A 118 -0.98 -7.18 -10.06
C VAL A 118 -1.55 -6.83 -11.43
N ASP A 119 -2.51 -7.60 -11.94
CA ASP A 119 -3.15 -7.34 -13.23
C ASP A 119 -3.95 -6.03 -13.20
N LEU A 120 -4.66 -5.77 -12.09
CA LEU A 120 -5.34 -4.49 -11.88
C LEU A 120 -4.35 -3.32 -11.89
N LEU A 121 -3.23 -3.43 -11.17
CA LEU A 121 -2.20 -2.40 -11.14
C LEU A 121 -1.54 -2.20 -12.50
N LYS A 122 -1.24 -3.27 -13.24
CA LYS A 122 -0.73 -3.21 -14.62
C LYS A 122 -1.71 -2.49 -15.56
N ALA A 123 -3.01 -2.69 -15.38
CA ALA A 123 -4.03 -1.98 -16.14
C ALA A 123 -4.07 -0.48 -15.83
N LEU A 124 -3.73 -0.07 -14.60
CA LEU A 124 -3.63 1.34 -14.25
C LEU A 124 -2.30 1.98 -14.65
N ALA A 125 -1.21 1.21 -14.71
CA ALA A 125 0.15 1.69 -14.96
C ALA A 125 0.43 2.03 -16.45
N ASP A 126 -0.44 2.82 -17.08
CA ASP A 126 -0.27 3.30 -18.45
C ASP A 126 -0.90 4.68 -18.66
N PRO A 127 -0.19 5.62 -19.30
CA PRO A 127 -0.64 6.99 -19.43
C PRO A 127 -1.88 7.16 -20.31
N ILE A 128 -2.14 6.27 -21.28
CA ILE A 128 -3.34 6.32 -22.11
C ILE A 128 -4.54 5.82 -21.29
N ARG A 129 -4.39 4.71 -20.56
CA ARG A 129 -5.45 4.17 -19.68
C ARG A 129 -5.83 5.14 -18.57
N LEU A 130 -4.86 5.79 -17.93
CA LEU A 130 -5.14 6.83 -16.94
C LEU A 130 -5.92 8.02 -17.53
N LYS A 131 -5.57 8.46 -18.76
CA LYS A 131 -6.32 9.51 -19.46
C LYS A 131 -7.75 9.08 -19.79
N ILE A 132 -7.96 7.85 -20.24
CA ILE A 132 -9.29 7.28 -20.47
C ILE A 132 -10.12 7.34 -19.19
N LEU A 133 -9.60 6.81 -18.08
CA LEU A 133 -10.32 6.78 -16.80
C LEU A 133 -10.67 8.19 -16.31
N ARG A 134 -9.73 9.14 -16.41
CA ARG A 134 -9.99 10.55 -16.06
C ARG A 134 -11.04 11.19 -16.95
N PHE A 135 -11.09 10.87 -18.23
CA PHE A 135 -12.12 11.37 -19.14
C PHE A 135 -13.51 10.80 -18.82
N LEU A 136 -13.56 9.51 -18.50
CA LEU A 136 -14.77 8.80 -18.06
C LEU A 136 -15.26 9.20 -16.66
N ARG A 137 -14.44 9.88 -15.84
CA ARG A 137 -14.85 10.40 -14.53
C ARG A 137 -16.07 11.32 -14.60
N SER A 138 -16.23 12.03 -15.72
CA SER A 138 -17.35 12.95 -15.95
C SER A 138 -18.65 12.26 -16.37
N GLY A 139 -18.66 10.93 -16.43
CA GLY A 139 -19.75 10.11 -16.92
C GLY A 139 -19.35 9.27 -18.12
N GLU A 140 -20.31 8.48 -18.59
CA GLU A 140 -20.13 7.59 -19.73
C GLU A 140 -19.78 8.34 -21.02
N LYS A 141 -18.93 7.73 -21.86
CA LYS A 141 -18.46 8.32 -23.12
C LYS A 141 -18.50 7.32 -24.27
N CYS A 142 -18.87 7.79 -25.44
CA CYS A 142 -18.73 7.05 -26.68
C CYS A 142 -17.25 6.83 -27.02
N GLN A 143 -16.94 5.70 -27.63
CA GLN A 143 -15.63 5.47 -28.25
C GLN A 143 -15.24 6.58 -29.25
N CYS A 144 -16.24 7.10 -29.98
CA CYS A 144 -16.13 8.22 -30.90
C CYS A 144 -15.75 9.55 -30.23
N GLU A 145 -15.97 9.70 -28.93
CA GLU A 145 -15.52 10.86 -28.14
C GLU A 145 -14.13 10.60 -27.53
N ILE A 146 -13.84 9.36 -27.14
CA ILE A 146 -12.58 8.96 -26.49
C ILE A 146 -11.39 9.05 -27.47
N ILE A 147 -11.55 8.52 -28.70
CA ILE A 147 -10.49 8.51 -29.72
C ILE A 147 -9.94 9.92 -30.01
N PRO A 148 -10.77 10.93 -30.37
CA PRO A 148 -10.27 12.27 -30.65
C PRO A 148 -9.70 12.96 -29.41
N HIS A 149 -10.24 12.68 -28.21
CA HIS A 149 -9.70 13.22 -26.96
C HIS A 149 -8.25 12.79 -26.71
N LEU A 150 -7.92 11.53 -27.00
CA LEU A 150 -6.58 10.98 -26.79
C LEU A 150 -5.59 11.31 -27.90
N LYS A 151 -6.05 11.72 -29.09
CA LYS A 151 -5.24 11.95 -30.30
C LYS A 151 -4.38 10.71 -30.64
N ARG A 152 -4.97 9.52 -30.55
CA ARG A 152 -4.36 8.22 -30.87
C ARG A 152 -5.18 7.49 -31.93
N SER A 153 -4.59 6.48 -32.56
CA SER A 153 -5.30 5.65 -33.54
C SER A 153 -6.45 4.87 -32.90
N GLN A 154 -7.47 4.56 -33.69
CA GLN A 154 -8.60 3.73 -33.24
C GLN A 154 -8.12 2.38 -32.69
N SER A 155 -7.18 1.71 -33.38
CA SER A 155 -6.67 0.40 -32.96
C SER A 155 -6.06 0.45 -31.57
N THR A 156 -5.17 1.42 -31.32
CA THR A 156 -4.53 1.61 -30.00
C THR A 156 -5.56 1.91 -28.92
N VAL A 157 -6.47 2.85 -29.15
CA VAL A 157 -7.50 3.20 -28.14
C VAL A 157 -8.41 2.02 -27.84
N SER A 158 -8.78 1.23 -28.86
CA SER A 158 -9.63 0.05 -28.70
C SER A 158 -8.94 -1.03 -27.87
N GLU A 159 -7.65 -1.26 -28.08
CA GLU A 159 -6.84 -2.20 -27.30
C GLU A 159 -6.79 -1.81 -25.82
N HIS A 160 -6.52 -0.53 -25.51
CA HIS A 160 -6.53 -0.04 -24.13
C HIS A 160 -7.91 -0.15 -23.47
N LEU A 161 -8.98 0.18 -24.20
CA LEU A 161 -10.36 0.06 -23.69
C LEU A 161 -10.74 -1.40 -23.45
N GLN A 162 -10.35 -2.31 -24.34
CA GLN A 162 -10.64 -3.73 -24.20
C GLN A 162 -9.96 -4.30 -22.96
N LEU A 163 -8.68 -3.96 -22.71
CA LEU A 163 -7.98 -4.39 -21.50
C LEU A 163 -8.68 -3.90 -20.21
N LEU A 164 -9.16 -2.64 -20.20
CA LEU A 164 -9.90 -2.09 -19.06
C LEU A 164 -11.27 -2.78 -18.86
N VAL A 165 -11.91 -3.24 -19.95
CA VAL A 165 -13.15 -4.04 -19.89
C VAL A 165 -12.86 -5.44 -19.39
N ASP A 166 -11.83 -6.11 -19.91
CA ASP A 166 -11.48 -7.50 -19.56
C ASP A 166 -11.15 -7.63 -18.07
N ILE A 167 -10.51 -6.62 -17.49
CA ILE A 167 -10.19 -6.54 -16.05
C ILE A 167 -11.38 -6.03 -15.22
N GLY A 168 -12.37 -5.42 -15.86
CA GLY A 168 -13.63 -5.00 -15.24
C GLY A 168 -13.60 -3.62 -14.58
N ILE A 169 -12.58 -2.80 -14.85
CA ILE A 169 -12.50 -1.40 -14.38
C ILE A 169 -13.59 -0.56 -15.04
N VAL A 170 -13.82 -0.78 -16.33
CA VAL A 170 -14.87 -0.14 -17.12
C VAL A 170 -15.82 -1.20 -17.66
N GLU A 171 -17.05 -0.80 -17.94
CA GLU A 171 -18.01 -1.59 -18.70
C GLU A 171 -18.28 -0.92 -20.05
N SER A 172 -18.66 -1.73 -21.03
CA SER A 172 -19.06 -1.25 -22.34
C SER A 172 -20.46 -1.73 -22.69
N ARG A 173 -21.19 -0.92 -23.44
CA ARG A 173 -22.47 -1.30 -24.01
C ARG A 173 -22.62 -0.74 -25.42
N LYS A 174 -23.41 -1.44 -26.24
CA LYS A 174 -23.80 -0.93 -27.56
C LYS A 174 -25.00 0.00 -27.39
N ASP A 175 -24.88 1.19 -27.97
CA ASP A 175 -25.94 2.18 -28.10
C ASP A 175 -26.10 2.52 -29.59
N GLY A 176 -27.04 1.82 -30.24
CA GLY A 176 -27.17 1.80 -31.69
C GLY A 176 -25.90 1.32 -32.37
N ARG A 177 -25.26 2.20 -33.17
CA ARG A 177 -23.98 1.93 -33.86
C ARG A 177 -22.75 2.29 -33.03
N LYS A 178 -22.94 2.91 -31.86
CA LYS A 178 -21.86 3.39 -31.00
C LYS A 178 -21.58 2.38 -29.88
N ILE A 179 -20.34 2.36 -29.41
CA ILE A 179 -19.96 1.68 -28.18
C ILE A 179 -19.71 2.76 -27.14
N VAL A 180 -20.38 2.64 -26.01
CA VAL A 180 -20.30 3.58 -24.89
C VAL A 180 -19.63 2.88 -23.72
N TYR A 181 -18.73 3.57 -23.04
CA TYR A 181 -17.96 3.09 -21.91
C TYR A 181 -18.31 3.87 -20.64
N LYS A 182 -18.31 3.19 -19.50
CA LYS A 182 -18.54 3.78 -18.18
C LYS A 182 -17.61 3.15 -17.15
N ILE A 183 -17.19 3.91 -16.14
CA ILE A 183 -16.48 3.36 -14.98
C ILE A 183 -17.44 2.43 -14.22
N ARG A 184 -16.96 1.23 -13.93
CA ARG A 184 -17.70 0.24 -13.14
C ARG A 184 -17.21 0.23 -11.68
N MET A 185 -15.90 0.38 -11.48
CA MET A 185 -15.25 0.38 -10.17
C MET A 185 -14.91 1.80 -9.75
N GLU A 186 -15.83 2.50 -9.08
CA GLU A 186 -15.64 3.89 -8.65
C GLU A 186 -14.48 4.04 -7.63
N GLU A 187 -14.14 2.97 -6.90
CA GLU A 187 -13.01 2.92 -5.99
C GLU A 187 -11.67 3.20 -6.69
N ILE A 188 -11.55 2.84 -7.98
CA ILE A 188 -10.36 3.12 -8.78
C ILE A 188 -10.11 4.63 -8.85
N MET A 189 -11.16 5.45 -8.93
CA MET A 189 -10.99 6.90 -8.97
C MET A 189 -10.40 7.45 -7.67
N ARG A 190 -10.80 6.88 -6.52
CA ARG A 190 -10.21 7.25 -5.21
C ARG A 190 -8.73 6.88 -5.14
N ILE A 191 -8.34 5.73 -5.70
CA ILE A 191 -6.93 5.32 -5.77
C ILE A 191 -6.13 6.32 -6.63
N LEU A 192 -6.68 6.72 -7.78
CA LEU A 192 -6.03 7.72 -8.64
C LEU A 192 -5.90 9.09 -7.97
N ASP A 193 -6.91 9.51 -7.19
CA ASP A 193 -6.85 10.76 -6.42
C ASP A 193 -5.74 10.72 -5.35
N ASN A 194 -5.63 9.60 -4.63
CA ASN A 194 -4.54 9.40 -3.66
C ASN A 194 -3.15 9.42 -4.36
N ILE A 195 -3.04 8.83 -5.55
CA ILE A 195 -1.81 8.88 -6.34
C ILE A 195 -1.47 10.31 -6.75
N ASP A 196 -2.48 11.12 -7.12
CA ASP A 196 -2.26 12.52 -7.46
C ASP A 196 -1.76 13.34 -6.27
N GLU A 197 -2.26 13.07 -5.06
CA GLU A 197 -1.75 13.68 -3.82
C GLU A 197 -0.29 13.30 -3.56
N LEU A 198 0.02 12.00 -3.58
CA LEU A 198 1.39 11.51 -3.39
C LEU A 198 2.36 12.08 -4.43
N THR A 199 1.90 12.16 -5.69
CA THR A 199 2.71 12.67 -6.79
C THR A 199 2.95 14.18 -6.64
N ARG A 200 1.95 14.96 -6.19
CA ARG A 200 2.12 16.40 -5.89
C ARG A 200 3.14 16.62 -4.78
N ASP A 201 3.10 15.84 -3.72
CA ASP A 201 4.05 15.93 -2.62
C ASP A 201 5.48 15.63 -3.10
N LEU A 202 5.66 14.61 -3.95
CA LEU A 202 6.96 14.31 -4.57
C LEU A 202 7.48 15.44 -5.48
N PHE A 203 6.60 16.18 -6.17
CA PHE A 203 7.00 17.32 -7.01
C PHE A 203 7.20 18.63 -6.24
N ALA A 204 6.63 18.77 -5.03
CA ALA A 204 6.73 19.96 -4.20
C ALA A 204 8.11 20.12 -3.51
N HIS A 205 8.90 19.04 -3.42
CA HIS A 205 10.24 19.06 -2.83
C HIS A 205 11.33 19.31 -3.90
N PRO A 206 12.15 20.39 -3.81
CA PRO A 206 13.11 20.77 -4.86
C PRO A 206 14.23 19.76 -5.14
N LYS A 207 14.54 18.85 -4.21
CA LYS A 207 15.65 17.89 -4.35
C LYS A 207 15.31 16.66 -5.22
N ASP A 208 14.03 16.36 -5.42
CA ASP A 208 13.58 15.15 -6.13
C ASP A 208 13.32 15.40 -7.63
N ARG A 209 13.32 16.67 -8.04
CA ARG A 209 12.98 17.11 -9.41
C ARG A 209 13.97 16.61 -10.48
N ASN A 210 15.25 16.45 -10.13
CA ASN A 210 16.31 16.03 -11.07
C ASN A 210 16.45 14.49 -11.22
N ALA A 211 15.89 13.69 -10.31
CA ALA A 211 15.94 12.22 -10.38
C ALA A 211 14.82 11.62 -11.26
N ILE A 212 13.66 12.29 -11.33
CA ILE A 212 12.48 11.79 -12.06
C ILE A 212 12.52 12.13 -13.56
N LEU A 213 13.14 13.25 -13.94
CA LEU A 213 13.16 13.73 -15.34
C LEU A 213 14.27 13.12 -16.21
N THR A 214 15.20 12.34 -15.62
CA THR A 214 16.37 11.76 -16.31
C THR A 214 16.23 10.26 -16.63
N SER A 215 15.12 9.62 -16.25
CA SER A 215 14.80 8.24 -16.65
C SER A 215 13.90 8.21 -17.89
N LYS A 216 14.50 8.46 -19.05
CA LYS A 216 13.92 8.09 -20.36
C LYS A 216 14.85 7.12 -21.07
#